data_AF-A0A9W4MRZ0-F1
#
_entry.id   AF-A0A9W4MRZ0-F1
#
_cell.length_a   1.000
_cell.length_b   1.000
_cell.length_c   1.000
_cell.angle_alpha   90.00
_cell.angle_beta   90.00
_cell.angle_gamma   90.00
#
_symmetry.space_group_name_H-M   'P 1'
#
loop_
_entity.id
_entity.type
_entity.pdbx_description
1 polymer ?
#
loop_
_entity_poly.entity_id
_entity_poly.type
_entity_poly.pdbx_seq_one_letter_code
_entity_poly.pdbx_strand_id
1 'polypeptide(L)'
;MSSSEGAPESWISSFCSLMGHEFFAEVSEDFIEDDFNLTGLQSQVPMYKEALEMILDVEPEDDEEEEEEEEEEEDEDDALGDQPVYRRAGDRRHARVASDLSVIESSAELLYGLIHQRYITSRPGIQQMLEKYEMQHFGTCPRVNCNGCKVLPVGRSDTPGQETVKLFCPGCQDIYTPPNSRFHSVDGAFFGTTFGCLFFMTFPDLDIGPRLDASLSLMSPRAQTSRTGSVTRPAARPTSPTPENQPLEINGVRTPNLCPGLGKGKIYDPRIYGFKVSEVSRVGPRMKWLRSKPKNVIELDEAWNHEQQLSPGDDKDGDTEMNPEQLQDAAIANRKKAPMRRRRNVAADPMGVHGR
;
A
#
# COMPACT_ATOMS: atom_id res chain seq x y z
N MET A 1 -37.20 -1.51 24.31
CA MET A 1 -36.32 -0.36 24.00
C MET A 1 -36.28 -0.27 22.48
N SER A 2 -36.51 0.92 21.95
CA SER A 2 -36.83 1.19 20.54
C SER A 2 -36.01 0.39 19.54
N SER A 3 -36.71 -0.35 18.69
CA SER A 3 -36.25 -0.70 17.35
C SER A 3 -36.04 0.60 16.58
N SER A 4 -34.80 0.87 16.15
CA SER A 4 -34.61 1.61 14.91
C SER A 4 -34.83 0.58 13.81
N GLU A 5 -35.93 0.69 13.08
CA GLU A 5 -36.03 0.09 11.75
C GLU A 5 -34.81 0.62 10.97
N GLY A 6 -33.84 -0.26 10.74
CA GLY A 6 -32.57 0.09 10.12
C GLY A 6 -32.86 0.51 8.68
N ALA A 7 -32.33 1.66 8.29
CA ALA A 7 -32.24 2.00 6.88
C ALA A 7 -31.63 0.81 6.11
N PRO A 8 -32.07 0.55 4.86
CA PRO A 8 -31.43 -0.45 4.02
C PRO A 8 -29.92 -0.19 3.97
N GLU A 9 -29.13 -1.26 4.02
CA GLU A 9 -27.67 -1.16 3.89
C GLU A 9 -27.34 -0.73 2.46
N SER A 10 -26.67 0.42 2.31
CA SER A 10 -26.22 0.92 1.00
C SER A 10 -25.34 -0.11 0.28
N TRP A 11 -25.30 -0.08 -1.05
CA TRP A 11 -24.41 -0.89 -1.87
C TRP A 11 -22.95 -0.79 -1.39
N ILE A 12 -22.47 0.43 -1.07
CA ILE A 12 -21.09 0.69 -0.62
C ILE A 12 -20.77 -0.04 0.68
N SER A 13 -21.64 0.05 1.69
CA SER A 13 -21.50 -0.67 2.96
C SER A 13 -21.53 -2.19 2.76
N SER A 14 -22.46 -2.68 1.93
CA SER A 14 -22.58 -4.09 1.59
C SER A 14 -21.29 -4.61 0.93
N PHE A 15 -20.79 -3.89 -0.09
CA PHE A 15 -19.55 -4.21 -0.79
C PHE A 15 -18.34 -4.23 0.14
N CYS A 16 -18.19 -3.23 1.03
CA CYS A 16 -17.07 -3.16 1.97
C CYS A 16 -17.13 -4.22 3.08
N SER A 17 -18.33 -4.74 3.36
CA SER A 17 -18.57 -5.81 4.34
C SER A 17 -18.31 -7.22 3.76
N LEU A 18 -18.14 -7.36 2.45
CA LEU A 18 -17.82 -8.63 1.82
C LEU A 18 -16.49 -9.22 2.32
N MET A 19 -16.44 -10.55 2.41
CA MET A 19 -15.23 -11.26 2.81
C MET A 19 -14.09 -11.00 1.82
N GLY A 20 -12.98 -10.46 2.31
CA GLY A 20 -11.84 -10.05 1.49
C GLY A 20 -11.81 -8.56 1.15
N HIS A 21 -12.90 -7.82 1.38
CA HIS A 21 -12.98 -6.38 1.11
C HIS A 21 -12.65 -5.52 2.33
N GLU A 22 -12.08 -6.11 3.38
CA GLU A 22 -11.82 -5.40 4.64
C GLU A 22 -10.78 -4.27 4.50
N PHE A 23 -10.03 -4.25 3.39
CA PHE A 23 -9.05 -3.20 3.09
C PHE A 23 -9.66 -1.93 2.50
N PHE A 24 -10.86 -1.98 1.94
CA PHE A 24 -11.52 -0.82 1.34
C PHE A 24 -11.96 0.18 2.42
N ALA A 25 -11.89 1.47 2.10
CA ALA A 25 -12.61 2.53 2.80
C ALA A 25 -13.99 2.68 2.15
N GLU A 26 -14.97 3.10 2.96
CA GLU A 26 -16.30 3.46 2.45
C GLU A 26 -16.20 4.87 1.85
N VAL A 27 -16.32 4.95 0.53
CA VAL A 27 -16.28 6.22 -0.20
C VAL A 27 -17.58 6.97 0.09
N SER A 28 -17.48 8.25 0.46
CA SER A 28 -18.66 9.09 0.67
C SER A 28 -19.40 9.34 -0.64
N GLU A 29 -20.72 9.26 -0.64
CA GLU A 29 -21.57 9.59 -1.79
C GLU A 29 -21.26 11.00 -2.35
N ASP A 30 -21.08 12.01 -1.49
CA ASP A 30 -20.65 13.37 -1.88
C ASP A 30 -19.39 13.40 -2.78
N PHE A 31 -18.47 12.44 -2.62
CA PHE A 31 -17.26 12.35 -3.45
C PHE A 31 -17.55 11.76 -4.82
N ILE A 32 -18.50 10.83 -4.88
CA ILE A 32 -18.94 10.14 -6.10
C ILE A 32 -19.85 11.04 -6.93
N GLU A 33 -20.75 11.79 -6.29
CA GLU A 33 -21.66 12.73 -6.97
C GLU A 33 -20.94 13.90 -7.67
N ASP A 34 -19.72 14.24 -7.25
CA ASP A 34 -18.89 15.22 -7.94
C ASP A 34 -18.19 14.60 -9.15
N ASP A 35 -18.80 14.78 -10.33
CA ASP A 35 -18.31 14.34 -11.65
C ASP A 35 -16.83 14.65 -11.91
N PHE A 36 -16.30 15.73 -11.33
CA PHE A 36 -14.89 16.08 -11.49
C PHE A 36 -13.98 14.94 -10.97
N ASN A 37 -14.35 14.32 -9.85
CA ASN A 37 -13.61 13.21 -9.25
C ASN A 37 -13.68 11.93 -10.09
N LEU A 38 -14.70 11.79 -10.95
CA LEU A 38 -14.93 10.63 -11.82
C LEU A 38 -14.36 10.78 -13.24
N THR A 39 -13.79 11.95 -13.55
CA THR A 39 -13.25 12.29 -14.89
C THR A 39 -12.40 11.15 -15.47
N GLY A 40 -12.74 10.71 -16.70
CA GLY A 40 -12.00 9.69 -17.45
C GLY A 40 -12.24 8.23 -17.05
N LEU A 41 -13.10 7.96 -16.06
CA LEU A 41 -13.50 6.58 -15.71
C LEU A 41 -14.49 5.98 -16.70
N GLN A 42 -15.36 6.80 -17.31
CA GLN A 42 -16.36 6.36 -18.27
C GLN A 42 -15.77 5.58 -19.47
N SER A 43 -14.56 5.92 -19.91
CA SER A 43 -13.90 5.19 -21.02
C SER A 43 -13.22 3.89 -20.60
N GLN A 44 -13.16 3.60 -19.30
CA GLN A 44 -12.46 2.44 -18.74
C GLN A 44 -13.43 1.35 -18.25
N VAL A 45 -14.66 1.71 -17.93
CA VAL A 45 -15.67 0.82 -17.33
C VAL A 45 -16.82 0.59 -18.33
N PRO A 46 -17.16 -0.67 -18.66
CA PRO A 46 -18.38 -1.00 -19.41
C PRO A 46 -19.64 -0.61 -18.62
N MET A 47 -20.76 -0.32 -19.30
CA MET A 47 -22.04 -0.01 -18.62
C MET A 47 -21.87 1.02 -17.48
N TYR A 48 -21.09 2.07 -17.73
CA TYR A 48 -20.65 3.00 -16.68
C TYR A 48 -21.81 3.66 -15.95
N LYS A 49 -22.90 3.98 -16.66
CA LYS A 49 -24.04 4.69 -16.07
C LYS A 49 -24.80 3.76 -15.12
N GLU A 50 -25.12 2.58 -15.62
CA GLU A 50 -25.85 1.53 -14.91
C GLU A 50 -25.04 1.04 -13.69
N ALA A 51 -23.71 0.94 -13.85
CA ALA A 51 -22.80 0.62 -12.74
C ALA A 51 -22.76 1.74 -11.68
N LEU A 52 -22.81 3.01 -12.08
CA LEU A 52 -22.82 4.15 -11.16
C LEU A 52 -24.15 4.27 -10.42
N GLU A 53 -25.27 4.07 -11.11
CA GLU A 53 -26.62 4.02 -10.53
C GLU A 53 -26.72 2.90 -9.49
N MET A 54 -26.19 1.71 -9.80
CA MET A 54 -26.10 0.59 -8.85
C MET A 54 -25.27 0.94 -7.59
N ILE A 55 -24.13 1.62 -7.74
CA ILE A 55 -23.28 2.02 -6.59
C ILE A 55 -23.99 3.03 -5.68
N LEU A 56 -24.79 3.91 -6.27
CA LEU A 56 -25.51 4.98 -5.57
C LEU A 56 -26.91 4.56 -5.10
N ASP A 57 -27.27 3.27 -5.22
CA ASP A 57 -28.60 2.74 -4.91
C ASP A 57 -29.74 3.55 -5.56
N VAL A 58 -29.50 4.08 -6.77
CA VAL A 58 -30.52 4.76 -7.56
C VAL A 58 -31.44 3.68 -8.13
N GLU A 59 -32.72 3.73 -7.74
CA GLU A 59 -33.74 2.86 -8.35
C GLU A 59 -33.72 3.11 -9.86
N PRO A 60 -33.64 2.06 -10.69
CA PRO A 60 -33.85 2.23 -12.13
C PRO A 60 -35.19 2.95 -12.29
N GLU A 61 -35.25 3.96 -13.16
CA GLU A 61 -36.56 4.52 -13.53
C GLU A 61 -37.39 3.33 -14.00
N ASP A 62 -38.52 3.08 -13.33
CA ASP A 62 -39.36 1.92 -13.61
C ASP A 62 -39.75 1.94 -15.09
N ASP A 63 -38.99 1.21 -15.91
CA ASP A 63 -39.39 0.81 -17.26
C ASP A 63 -40.62 -0.12 -17.18
N GLU A 64 -41.22 -0.34 -16.00
CA GLU A 64 -42.52 -1.01 -15.83
C GLU A 64 -43.60 -0.37 -16.73
N GLU A 65 -43.54 0.95 -16.99
CA GLU A 65 -44.44 1.58 -17.98
C GLU A 65 -44.16 1.15 -19.43
N GLU A 66 -42.89 0.90 -19.82
CA GLU A 66 -42.54 0.40 -21.16
C GLU A 66 -42.70 -1.13 -21.28
N GLU A 67 -42.46 -1.89 -20.20
CA GLU A 67 -42.65 -3.34 -20.13
C GLU A 67 -44.14 -3.73 -20.09
N GLU A 68 -45.00 -2.97 -19.40
CA GLU A 68 -46.46 -3.15 -19.47
C GLU A 68 -46.99 -2.86 -20.88
N GLU A 69 -46.47 -1.83 -21.57
CA GLU A 69 -46.85 -1.53 -22.96
C GLU A 69 -46.40 -2.63 -23.94
N GLU A 70 -45.19 -3.20 -23.78
CA GLU A 70 -44.72 -4.31 -24.64
C GLU A 70 -45.45 -5.65 -24.36
N GLU A 71 -45.82 -5.96 -23.11
CA GLU A 71 -46.64 -7.13 -22.78
C GLU A 71 -48.08 -7.01 -23.31
N GLU A 72 -48.68 -5.81 -23.24
CA GLU A 72 -49.99 -5.53 -23.84
C GLU A 72 -49.97 -5.69 -25.37
N GLU A 73 -48.90 -5.27 -26.06
CA GLU A 73 -48.75 -5.48 -27.52
C GLU A 73 -48.55 -6.97 -27.88
N GLU A 74 -47.78 -7.75 -27.09
CA GLU A 74 -47.62 -9.20 -27.32
C GLU A 74 -48.92 -9.99 -27.10
N ASP A 75 -49.75 -9.60 -26.12
CA ASP A 75 -51.06 -10.20 -25.86
C ASP A 75 -52.09 -9.87 -26.96
N GLU A 76 -52.03 -8.67 -27.57
CA GLU A 76 -52.87 -8.32 -28.73
C GLU A 76 -52.49 -9.12 -30.00
N ASP A 77 -51.20 -9.38 -30.21
CA ASP A 77 -50.69 -10.18 -31.33
C ASP A 77 -51.01 -11.69 -31.19
N ASP A 78 -50.96 -12.23 -29.96
CA ASP A 78 -51.29 -13.62 -29.67
C ASP A 78 -52.79 -13.95 -29.79
N ALA A 79 -53.65 -12.94 -29.64
CA ALA A 79 -55.09 -13.08 -29.88
C ALA A 79 -55.44 -13.35 -31.36
N LEU A 80 -54.49 -13.12 -32.30
CA LEU A 80 -54.69 -13.23 -33.75
C LEU A 80 -53.96 -14.42 -34.40
N GLY A 81 -53.13 -15.19 -33.67
CA GLY A 81 -52.25 -16.23 -34.23
C GLY A 81 -52.38 -17.63 -33.60
N ASP A 82 -53.00 -18.58 -34.32
CA ASP A 82 -53.04 -20.01 -33.97
C ASP A 82 -51.66 -20.68 -34.23
N GLN A 83 -50.74 -20.74 -33.24
CA GLN A 83 -49.75 -21.84 -33.03
C GLN A 83 -48.84 -21.63 -31.78
N PRO A 84 -48.50 -22.69 -31.01
CA PRO A 84 -47.74 -22.56 -29.77
C PRO A 84 -46.21 -22.59 -30.00
N VAL A 85 -45.55 -21.43 -29.97
CA VAL A 85 -44.06 -21.32 -30.02
C VAL A 85 -43.47 -20.63 -28.76
N TYR A 86 -44.32 -20.19 -27.83
CA TYR A 86 -43.97 -19.17 -26.82
C TYR A 86 -43.07 -19.61 -25.67
N ARG A 87 -42.92 -20.92 -25.37
CA ARG A 87 -42.13 -21.35 -24.20
C ARG A 87 -40.61 -21.20 -24.33
N ARG A 88 -40.09 -20.80 -25.50
CA ARG A 88 -38.63 -20.73 -25.75
C ARG A 88 -38.10 -19.29 -25.87
N ALA A 89 -38.97 -18.30 -25.99
CA ALA A 89 -38.62 -16.89 -26.08
C ALA A 89 -38.39 -16.27 -24.69
N GLY A 90 -39.29 -16.54 -23.73
CA GLY A 90 -39.14 -16.08 -22.34
C GLY A 90 -37.85 -16.55 -21.67
N ASP A 91 -37.48 -17.83 -21.85
CA ASP A 91 -36.24 -18.41 -21.30
C ASP A 91 -34.96 -17.75 -21.87
N ARG A 92 -35.05 -17.20 -23.09
CA ARG A 92 -33.95 -16.44 -23.73
C ARG A 92 -33.91 -14.98 -23.30
N ARG A 93 -35.05 -14.36 -23.00
CA ARG A 93 -35.11 -12.97 -22.49
C ARG A 93 -34.58 -12.90 -21.06
N HIS A 94 -35.07 -13.77 -20.16
CA HIS A 94 -34.57 -13.87 -18.78
C HIS A 94 -33.06 -14.15 -18.71
N ALA A 95 -32.53 -14.99 -19.61
CA ALA A 95 -31.10 -15.24 -19.69
C ALA A 95 -30.28 -14.02 -20.15
N ARG A 96 -30.84 -13.12 -20.96
CA ARG A 96 -30.20 -11.86 -21.38
C ARG A 96 -30.20 -10.83 -20.25
N VAL A 97 -31.35 -10.62 -19.62
CA VAL A 97 -31.49 -9.72 -18.47
C VAL A 97 -30.55 -10.15 -17.34
N ALA A 98 -30.49 -11.46 -17.04
CA ALA A 98 -29.56 -11.98 -16.04
C ALA A 98 -28.08 -11.81 -16.44
N SER A 99 -27.75 -11.92 -17.72
CA SER A 99 -26.37 -11.67 -18.18
C SER A 99 -25.99 -10.20 -18.10
N ASP A 100 -26.92 -9.29 -18.41
CA ASP A 100 -26.70 -7.85 -18.37
C ASP A 100 -26.53 -7.40 -16.91
N LEU A 101 -27.35 -7.91 -15.99
CA LEU A 101 -27.18 -7.66 -14.55
C LEU A 101 -25.79 -8.11 -14.04
N SER A 102 -25.34 -9.29 -14.44
CA SER A 102 -24.00 -9.78 -14.04
C SER A 102 -22.86 -8.91 -14.58
N VAL A 103 -23.04 -8.34 -15.78
CA VAL A 103 -22.06 -7.41 -16.37
C VAL A 103 -22.08 -6.09 -15.61
N ILE A 104 -23.26 -5.58 -15.25
CA ILE A 104 -23.42 -4.36 -14.45
C ILE A 104 -22.78 -4.55 -13.08
N GLU A 105 -23.04 -5.65 -12.37
CA GLU A 105 -22.41 -5.97 -11.07
C GLU A 105 -20.87 -5.95 -11.19
N SER A 106 -20.31 -6.65 -12.18
CA SER A 106 -18.86 -6.67 -12.39
C SER A 106 -18.28 -5.30 -12.75
N SER A 107 -19.06 -4.48 -13.43
CA SER A 107 -18.69 -3.11 -13.81
C SER A 107 -18.76 -2.17 -12.62
N ALA A 108 -19.73 -2.35 -11.72
CA ALA A 108 -19.85 -1.62 -10.46
C ALA A 108 -18.68 -1.92 -9.53
N GLU A 109 -18.27 -3.19 -9.37
CA GLU A 109 -17.08 -3.54 -8.58
C GLU A 109 -15.81 -2.89 -9.14
N LEU A 110 -15.62 -2.92 -10.46
CA LEU A 110 -14.49 -2.31 -11.14
C LEU A 110 -14.50 -0.78 -10.96
N LEU A 111 -15.66 -0.14 -11.18
CA LEU A 111 -15.83 1.30 -11.05
C LEU A 111 -15.56 1.75 -9.62
N TYR A 112 -16.18 1.11 -8.64
CA TYR A 112 -15.97 1.43 -7.22
C TYR A 112 -14.51 1.27 -6.83
N GLY A 113 -13.83 0.23 -7.31
CA GLY A 113 -12.40 0.04 -7.08
C GLY A 113 -11.54 1.20 -7.64
N LEU A 114 -11.85 1.69 -8.85
CA LEU A 114 -11.16 2.83 -9.46
C LEU A 114 -11.47 4.16 -8.76
N ILE A 115 -12.71 4.35 -8.29
CA ILE A 115 -13.10 5.49 -7.47
C ILE A 115 -12.35 5.46 -6.13
N HIS A 116 -12.31 4.29 -5.49
CA HIS A 116 -11.62 4.08 -4.22
C HIS A 116 -10.13 4.43 -4.30
N GLN A 117 -9.45 4.06 -5.39
CA GLN A 117 -8.05 4.43 -5.64
C GLN A 117 -7.84 5.95 -5.58
N ARG A 118 -8.75 6.73 -6.16
CA ARG A 118 -8.71 8.20 -6.12
C ARG A 118 -9.07 8.70 -4.72
N TYR A 119 -10.14 8.17 -4.15
CA TYR A 119 -10.67 8.59 -2.86
C TYR A 119 -9.65 8.47 -1.73
N ILE A 120 -8.91 7.37 -1.61
CA ILE A 120 -7.93 7.18 -0.54
C ILE A 120 -6.71 8.12 -0.61
N THR A 121 -6.56 8.85 -1.72
CA THR A 121 -5.56 9.93 -1.84
C THR A 121 -6.12 11.32 -1.52
N SER A 122 -7.46 11.44 -1.39
CA SER A 122 -8.13 12.65 -0.92
C SER A 122 -7.97 12.83 0.60
N ARG A 123 -8.27 14.02 1.11
CA ARG A 123 -8.25 14.32 2.56
C ARG A 123 -9.19 13.42 3.39
N PRO A 124 -10.49 13.25 3.05
CA PRO A 124 -11.36 12.38 3.82
C PRO A 124 -10.94 10.90 3.71
N GLY A 125 -10.62 10.41 2.51
CA GLY A 125 -10.26 9.01 2.31
C GLY A 125 -8.95 8.62 3.00
N ILE A 126 -7.91 9.47 2.94
CA ILE A 126 -6.64 9.16 3.61
C ILE A 126 -6.77 9.14 5.14
N GLN A 127 -7.70 9.94 5.69
CA GLN A 127 -8.02 9.96 7.12
C GLN A 127 -8.75 8.69 7.55
N GLN A 128 -9.74 8.22 6.77
CA GLN A 128 -10.38 6.92 7.03
C GLN A 128 -9.36 5.77 7.00
N MET A 129 -8.45 5.80 6.03
CA MET A 129 -7.39 4.79 5.95
C MET A 129 -6.40 4.87 7.13
N LEU A 130 -6.16 6.06 7.69
CA LEU A 130 -5.37 6.22 8.92
C LEU A 130 -6.04 5.52 10.09
N GLU A 131 -7.34 5.72 10.29
CA GLU A 131 -8.09 5.06 11.36
C GLU A 131 -8.00 3.53 11.25
N LYS A 132 -8.19 2.99 10.04
CA LYS A 132 -8.01 1.55 9.76
C LYS A 132 -6.57 1.09 10.02
N TYR A 133 -5.56 1.90 9.66
CA TYR A 133 -4.16 1.60 9.93
C TYR A 133 -3.86 1.57 11.44
N GLU A 134 -4.37 2.55 12.20
CA GLU A 134 -4.19 2.62 13.65
C GLU A 134 -4.84 1.44 14.37
N MET A 135 -5.99 0.97 13.90
CA MET A 135 -6.65 -0.25 14.38
C MET A 135 -5.99 -1.55 13.89
N GLN A 136 -4.93 -1.47 13.08
CA GLN A 136 -4.22 -2.64 12.53
C GLN A 136 -5.10 -3.52 11.63
N HIS A 137 -6.09 -2.94 10.94
CA HIS A 137 -6.99 -3.69 10.06
C HIS A 137 -6.27 -4.35 8.87
N PHE A 138 -5.20 -3.74 8.37
CA PHE A 138 -4.42 -4.25 7.23
C PHE A 138 -3.41 -5.35 7.60
N GLY A 139 -3.27 -5.64 8.90
CA GLY A 139 -2.34 -6.65 9.40
C GLY A 139 -0.93 -6.11 9.67
N THR A 140 0.06 -7.01 9.61
CA THR A 140 1.44 -6.71 9.99
C THR A 140 2.45 -7.35 9.04
N CYS A 141 3.68 -6.81 9.07
CA CYS A 141 4.76 -7.25 8.23
C CYS A 141 5.18 -8.71 8.53
N PRO A 142 5.28 -9.58 7.52
CA PRO A 142 5.64 -10.99 7.72
C PRO A 142 7.11 -11.18 8.13
N ARG A 143 7.97 -10.18 7.95
CA ARG A 143 9.36 -10.25 8.42
C ARG A 143 9.42 -10.24 9.95
N VAL A 144 9.97 -11.31 10.51
CA VAL A 144 10.23 -11.46 11.95
C VAL A 144 10.91 -10.23 12.57
N ASN A 145 11.97 -9.71 11.92
CA ASN A 145 12.75 -8.60 12.45
C ASN A 145 12.05 -7.22 12.35
N CYS A 146 10.91 -7.13 11.65
CA CYS A 146 10.05 -5.94 11.68
C CYS A 146 9.16 -5.90 12.92
N ASN A 147 9.17 -6.93 13.77
CA ASN A 147 8.48 -6.97 15.07
C ASN A 147 6.98 -6.59 14.97
N GLY A 148 6.28 -7.07 13.95
CA GLY A 148 4.85 -6.78 13.78
C GLY A 148 4.54 -5.35 13.32
N CYS A 149 5.47 -4.65 12.66
CA CYS A 149 5.20 -3.37 12.01
C CYS A 149 3.90 -3.43 11.19
N LYS A 150 2.99 -2.47 11.40
CA LYS A 150 1.73 -2.37 10.65
C LYS A 150 2.01 -2.05 9.18
N VAL A 151 1.16 -2.54 8.30
CA VAL A 151 1.32 -2.44 6.83
C VAL A 151 0.14 -1.71 6.20
N LEU A 152 0.29 -1.31 4.95
CA LEU A 152 -0.77 -0.67 4.15
C LEU A 152 -1.03 -1.44 2.86
N PRO A 153 -2.28 -1.52 2.39
CA PRO A 153 -2.60 -2.05 1.07
C PRO A 153 -2.08 -1.09 -0.01
N VAL A 154 -1.46 -1.63 -1.05
CA VAL A 154 -0.92 -0.88 -2.19
C VAL A 154 -1.04 -1.70 -3.48
N GLY A 155 -1.12 -1.01 -4.61
CA GLY A 155 -0.93 -1.57 -5.94
C GLY A 155 0.52 -1.50 -6.41
N ARG A 156 0.91 -2.42 -7.29
CA ARG A 156 2.18 -2.33 -8.05
C ARG A 156 2.00 -1.76 -9.46
N SER A 157 0.74 -1.61 -9.88
CA SER A 157 0.30 -1.03 -11.14
C SER A 157 -1.01 -0.28 -10.85
N ASP A 158 -1.25 0.81 -11.57
CA ASP A 158 -2.53 1.53 -11.56
C ASP A 158 -3.47 1.01 -12.66
N THR A 159 -3.02 0.07 -13.49
CA THR A 159 -3.84 -0.60 -14.52
C THR A 159 -4.52 -1.84 -13.94
N PRO A 160 -5.85 -1.97 -14.02
CA PRO A 160 -6.58 -3.16 -13.58
C PRO A 160 -6.13 -4.46 -14.27
N GLY A 161 -6.32 -5.59 -13.60
CA GLY A 161 -6.03 -6.93 -14.07
C GLY A 161 -4.55 -7.32 -14.09
N GLN A 162 -3.64 -6.42 -13.68
CA GLN A 162 -2.20 -6.67 -13.72
C GLN A 162 -1.71 -7.51 -12.52
N GLU A 163 -1.97 -7.03 -11.30
CA GLU A 163 -1.58 -7.71 -10.07
C GLU A 163 -2.60 -7.45 -8.96
N THR A 164 -2.75 -8.44 -8.09
CA THR A 164 -3.59 -8.33 -6.89
C THR A 164 -2.95 -7.42 -5.84
N VAL A 165 -3.77 -6.92 -4.91
CA VAL A 165 -3.34 -6.04 -3.82
C VAL A 165 -2.15 -6.62 -3.06
N LYS A 166 -1.20 -5.73 -2.71
CA LYS A 166 -0.01 -6.04 -1.92
C LYS A 166 -0.02 -5.24 -0.62
N LEU A 167 0.85 -5.61 0.31
CA LEU A 167 1.03 -4.97 1.59
C LEU A 167 2.42 -4.33 1.67
N PHE A 168 2.47 -3.00 1.74
CA PHE A 168 3.70 -2.24 1.95
C PHE A 168 4.02 -2.12 3.44
N CYS A 169 5.28 -2.42 3.80
CA CYS A 169 5.78 -2.23 5.15
C CYS A 169 6.69 -1.00 5.25
N PRO A 170 6.32 0.06 5.99
CA PRO A 170 7.19 1.22 6.20
C PRO A 170 8.45 0.86 7.02
N GLY A 171 8.40 -0.19 7.83
CA GLY A 171 9.53 -0.65 8.63
C GLY A 171 10.70 -1.18 7.80
N CYS A 172 10.43 -1.95 6.74
CA CYS A 172 11.47 -2.53 5.90
C CYS A 172 11.47 -2.07 4.45
N GLN A 173 10.55 -1.18 4.09
CA GLN A 173 10.43 -0.59 2.76
C GLN A 173 10.31 -1.63 1.66
N ASP A 174 9.45 -2.61 1.88
CA ASP A 174 9.31 -3.77 1.01
C ASP A 174 7.83 -4.17 0.93
N ILE A 175 7.49 -4.86 -0.15
CA ILE A 175 6.11 -5.18 -0.54
C ILE A 175 5.88 -6.68 -0.42
N TYR A 176 4.76 -7.06 0.20
CA TYR A 176 4.42 -8.45 0.49
C TYR A 176 3.05 -8.82 -0.09
N THR A 177 2.90 -10.08 -0.48
CA THR A 177 1.55 -10.63 -0.76
C THR A 177 0.80 -10.82 0.57
N PRO A 178 -0.49 -10.44 0.65
CA PRO A 178 -1.31 -10.74 1.82
C PRO A 178 -1.25 -12.23 2.15
N PRO A 179 -1.03 -12.62 3.42
CA PRO A 179 -0.88 -14.02 3.80
C PRO A 179 -2.19 -14.81 3.72
N ASN A 180 -3.33 -14.14 3.90
CA ASN A 180 -4.65 -14.76 3.76
C ASN A 180 -5.09 -14.73 2.29
N SER A 181 -5.49 -15.89 1.77
CA SER A 181 -5.90 -16.05 0.37
C SER A 181 -7.18 -15.31 -0.01
N ARG A 182 -8.01 -14.91 0.96
CA ARG A 182 -9.24 -14.14 0.67
C ARG A 182 -8.98 -12.80 -0.01
N PHE A 183 -7.76 -12.26 0.14
CA PHE A 183 -7.36 -11.00 -0.50
C PHE A 183 -6.72 -11.21 -1.88
N HIS A 184 -6.59 -12.46 -2.35
CA HIS A 184 -5.92 -12.75 -3.62
C HIS A 184 -6.84 -12.52 -4.83
N SER A 185 -8.13 -12.23 -4.65
CA SER A 185 -9.04 -11.80 -5.70
C SER A 185 -9.08 -10.27 -5.88
N VAL A 186 -8.66 -9.50 -4.87
CA VAL A 186 -8.76 -8.04 -4.88
C VAL A 186 -7.66 -7.44 -5.74
N ASP A 187 -8.04 -6.60 -6.70
CA ASP A 187 -7.11 -5.91 -7.60
C ASP A 187 -6.25 -4.88 -6.84
N GLY A 188 -4.96 -4.84 -7.14
CA GLY A 188 -4.05 -3.84 -6.56
C GLY A 188 -4.26 -2.44 -7.12
N ALA A 189 -4.79 -2.31 -8.35
CA ALA A 189 -5.08 -1.02 -8.97
C ALA A 189 -6.07 -0.19 -8.13
N PHE A 190 -6.98 -0.84 -7.40
CA PHE A 190 -7.96 -0.17 -6.54
C PHE A 190 -7.37 0.56 -5.34
N PHE A 191 -6.10 0.30 -5.02
CA PHE A 191 -5.33 1.04 -4.01
C PHE A 191 -4.27 1.94 -4.66
N GLY A 192 -3.82 1.55 -5.85
CA GLY A 192 -2.86 2.30 -6.64
C GLY A 192 -1.44 2.30 -6.08
N THR A 193 -0.52 2.84 -6.88
CA THR A 193 0.90 2.92 -6.58
C THR A 193 1.26 4.10 -5.69
N THR A 194 0.43 5.15 -5.68
CA THR A 194 0.72 6.43 -5.01
C THR A 194 0.34 6.44 -3.53
N PHE A 195 -0.77 5.80 -3.16
CA PHE A 195 -1.37 5.89 -1.83
C PHE A 195 -0.36 5.62 -0.70
N GLY A 196 0.41 4.53 -0.80
CA GLY A 196 1.35 4.15 0.26
C GLY A 196 2.42 5.21 0.55
N CYS A 197 2.96 5.88 -0.47
CA CYS A 197 3.93 6.95 -0.30
C CYS A 197 3.26 8.22 0.24
N LEU A 198 2.14 8.63 -0.36
CA LEU A 198 1.39 9.82 0.05
C LEU A 198 0.93 9.74 1.51
N PHE A 199 0.52 8.56 1.97
CA PHE A 199 0.10 8.31 3.35
C PHE A 199 1.18 8.68 4.37
N PHE A 200 2.40 8.17 4.22
CA PHE A 200 3.49 8.49 5.16
C PHE A 200 4.05 9.90 5.00
N MET A 201 3.88 10.53 3.82
CA MET A 201 4.16 11.96 3.64
C MET A 201 3.13 12.84 4.35
N THR A 202 1.87 12.40 4.38
CA THR A 202 0.76 13.13 5.04
C THR A 202 0.81 13.00 6.56
N PHE A 203 1.29 11.86 7.07
CA PHE A 203 1.40 11.56 8.51
C PHE A 203 2.84 11.28 8.95
N PRO A 204 3.76 12.28 8.89
CA PRO A 204 5.18 12.08 9.21
C PRO A 204 5.45 11.72 10.68
N ASP A 205 4.54 12.12 11.57
CA ASP A 205 4.60 11.88 13.01
C ASP A 205 4.13 10.48 13.44
N LEU A 206 3.60 9.69 12.52
CA LEU A 206 3.07 8.35 12.81
C LEU A 206 4.18 7.41 13.29
N ASP A 207 4.01 6.77 14.43
CA ASP A 207 5.01 5.85 14.98
C ASP A 207 5.00 4.52 14.22
N ILE A 208 6.06 4.28 13.44
CA ILE A 208 6.25 3.07 12.63
C ILE A 208 6.93 1.95 13.46
N GLY A 209 7.54 2.30 14.60
CA GLY A 209 8.29 1.36 15.43
C GLY A 209 7.39 0.34 16.13
N PRO A 210 7.92 -0.86 16.46
CA PRO A 210 7.24 -1.74 17.40
C PRO A 210 7.15 -1.02 18.75
N ARG A 211 5.93 -0.89 19.28
CA ARG A 211 5.65 -0.44 20.66
C ARG A 211 6.29 -1.41 21.66
N LEU A 212 7.60 -1.33 21.83
CA LEU A 212 8.32 -2.06 22.88
C LEU A 212 7.91 -1.58 24.28
N ASP A 213 7.28 -0.39 24.40
CA ASP A 213 6.90 0.22 25.67
C ASP A 213 5.43 0.00 26.12
N ALA A 214 4.58 -0.68 25.34
CA ALA A 214 3.20 -0.94 25.78
C ALA A 214 3.10 -2.03 26.86
N SER A 215 4.17 -2.81 27.09
CA SER A 215 4.18 -3.90 28.09
C SER A 215 4.57 -3.46 29.51
N LEU A 216 4.86 -2.17 29.76
CA LEU A 216 5.29 -1.70 31.09
C LEU A 216 4.30 -0.75 31.79
N SER A 217 3.10 -0.53 31.26
CA SER A 217 2.13 0.42 31.87
C SER A 217 0.73 -0.13 32.18
N LEU A 218 0.53 -1.46 32.19
CA LEU A 218 -0.78 -2.06 32.49
C LEU A 218 -0.86 -2.88 33.79
N MET A 219 0.04 -2.70 34.75
CA MET A 219 -0.09 -3.31 36.07
C MET A 219 0.35 -2.35 37.20
N SER A 220 -0.58 -1.53 37.69
CA SER A 220 -0.52 -1.06 39.07
C SER A 220 -1.90 -0.68 39.61
N PRO A 221 -2.52 -1.50 40.49
CA PRO A 221 -3.67 -1.05 41.23
C PRO A 221 -3.21 -0.12 42.38
N ARG A 222 -3.80 1.07 42.37
CA ARG A 222 -3.84 2.10 43.40
C ARG A 222 -3.80 1.54 44.84
N ALA A 223 -2.79 1.96 45.62
CA ALA A 223 -2.85 1.99 47.08
C ALA A 223 -2.41 3.39 47.57
N GLN A 224 -3.37 4.13 48.12
CA GLN A 224 -3.13 5.34 48.89
C GLN A 224 -2.49 4.95 50.23
N THR A 225 -1.35 5.54 50.59
CA THR A 225 -1.05 5.98 51.96
C THR A 225 0.12 6.96 51.95
N SER A 226 -0.02 7.97 52.80
CA SER A 226 0.82 9.14 52.99
C SER A 226 2.12 8.82 53.73
N ARG A 227 3.23 9.50 53.37
CA ARG A 227 4.19 10.15 54.31
C ARG A 227 5.32 10.88 53.60
N THR A 228 5.68 11.99 54.23
CA THR A 228 6.70 13.02 53.96
C THR A 228 8.14 12.49 53.86
N GLY A 229 8.94 13.09 52.97
CA GLY A 229 10.41 12.94 52.96
C GLY A 229 11.07 13.54 51.73
N SER A 230 11.65 14.73 51.88
CA SER A 230 12.50 15.40 50.89
C SER A 230 13.81 14.63 50.69
N VAL A 231 14.04 14.09 49.48
CA VAL A 231 15.39 13.83 48.95
C VAL A 231 15.35 14.05 47.43
N THR A 232 16.09 15.06 46.98
CA THR A 232 16.42 15.31 45.58
C THR A 232 17.15 14.11 44.97
N ARG A 233 16.51 13.41 44.03
CA ARG A 233 17.16 12.50 43.07
C ARG A 233 16.94 13.07 41.68
N PRO A 234 17.96 13.15 40.81
CA PRO A 234 17.75 13.61 39.45
C PRO A 234 16.86 12.57 38.74
N ALA A 235 15.81 13.07 38.09
CA ALA A 235 14.98 12.26 37.22
C ALA A 235 15.87 11.65 36.13
N ALA A 236 15.99 10.33 36.12
CA ALA A 236 16.56 9.63 34.99
C ALA A 236 15.62 9.82 33.80
N ARG A 237 16.07 10.60 32.82
CA ARG A 237 15.47 10.70 31.49
C ARG A 237 15.35 9.28 30.92
N PRO A 238 14.21 8.88 30.33
CA PRO A 238 14.19 7.65 29.55
C PRO A 238 15.06 7.88 28.33
N THR A 239 16.28 7.35 28.37
CA THR A 239 17.18 7.32 27.22
C THR A 239 16.62 6.31 26.24
N SER A 240 15.86 6.80 25.25
CA SER A 240 15.78 6.09 23.98
C SER A 240 17.22 5.89 23.46
N PRO A 241 17.55 4.76 22.84
CA PRO A 241 18.86 4.55 22.27
C PRO A 241 18.91 5.29 20.92
N THR A 242 18.75 6.61 20.93
CA THR A 242 19.15 7.41 19.78
C THR A 242 20.68 7.41 19.77
N PRO A 243 21.33 6.91 18.71
CA PRO A 243 22.77 7.03 18.56
C PRO A 243 23.16 8.50 18.76
N GLU A 244 24.18 8.72 19.58
CA GLU A 244 24.53 9.95 20.30
C GLU A 244 24.68 11.27 19.48
N ASN A 245 24.38 11.32 18.18
CA ASN A 245 24.50 12.51 17.31
C ASN A 245 23.56 12.42 16.08
N GLN A 246 22.29 12.04 16.24
CA GLN A 246 21.32 12.03 15.14
C GLN A 246 20.35 13.22 15.22
N PRO A 247 19.98 13.85 14.09
CA PRO A 247 18.94 14.86 14.06
C PRO A 247 17.60 14.22 14.45
N LEU A 248 16.71 15.01 15.04
CA LEU A 248 15.36 14.55 15.40
C LEU A 248 14.54 14.19 14.16
N GLU A 249 14.71 14.95 13.08
CA GLU A 249 14.01 14.82 11.80
C GLU A 249 14.98 15.00 10.63
N ILE A 250 14.71 14.32 9.52
CA ILE A 250 15.39 14.45 8.23
C ILE A 250 14.31 14.57 7.16
N ASN A 251 14.35 15.63 6.35
CA ASN A 251 13.36 15.89 5.29
C ASN A 251 11.90 15.81 5.78
N GLY A 252 11.63 16.34 6.98
CA GLY A 252 10.30 16.31 7.60
C GLY A 252 9.86 14.94 8.14
N VAL A 253 10.72 13.93 8.11
CA VAL A 253 10.44 12.60 8.68
C VAL A 253 11.24 12.40 9.95
N ARG A 254 10.59 11.95 11.02
CA ARG A 254 11.28 11.62 12.27
C ARG A 254 12.33 10.53 12.04
N THR A 255 13.54 10.75 12.51
CA THR A 255 14.66 9.81 12.37
C THR A 255 14.34 8.38 12.84
N PRO A 256 13.61 8.16 13.96
CA PRO A 256 13.19 6.82 14.38
C PRO A 256 12.27 6.09 13.38
N ASN A 257 11.51 6.83 12.59
CA ASN A 257 10.55 6.31 11.61
C ASN A 257 11.21 5.89 10.29
N LEU A 258 12.45 6.31 10.04
CA LEU A 258 13.20 5.92 8.84
C LEU A 258 13.53 4.43 8.88
N CYS A 259 12.67 3.57 8.32
CA CYS A 259 12.92 2.13 8.13
C CYS A 259 13.43 1.40 9.40
N PRO A 260 12.69 1.43 10.53
CA PRO A 260 13.12 0.80 11.79
C PRO A 260 13.36 -0.72 11.73
N GLY A 261 12.90 -1.38 10.66
CA GLY A 261 13.09 -2.81 10.39
C GLY A 261 14.36 -3.16 9.59
N LEU A 262 15.25 -2.20 9.35
CA LEU A 262 16.52 -2.37 8.62
C LEU A 262 17.75 -2.06 9.48
N GLY A 263 18.93 -2.51 9.04
CA GLY A 263 20.19 -2.21 9.70
C GLY A 263 20.66 -3.21 10.76
N LYS A 264 21.55 -2.75 11.64
CA LYS A 264 22.23 -3.61 12.63
C LYS A 264 21.21 -4.26 13.56
N GLY A 265 21.29 -5.58 13.72
CA GLY A 265 20.36 -6.36 14.55
C GLY A 265 19.03 -6.71 13.86
N LYS A 266 18.78 -6.21 12.64
CA LYS A 266 17.57 -6.49 11.85
C LYS A 266 17.82 -7.40 10.64
N ILE A 267 19.05 -7.87 10.45
CA ILE A 267 19.44 -8.83 9.41
C ILE A 267 19.52 -10.23 10.03
N TYR A 268 18.84 -11.20 9.41
CA TYR A 268 18.88 -12.59 9.84
C TYR A 268 20.27 -13.20 9.55
N ASP A 269 20.89 -13.78 10.58
CA ASP A 269 22.18 -14.46 10.49
C ASP A 269 21.96 -15.98 10.48
N PRO A 270 22.07 -16.65 9.31
CA PRO A 270 21.86 -18.10 9.22
C PRO A 270 22.96 -18.86 9.97
N ARG A 271 22.54 -19.86 10.75
CA ARG A 271 23.43 -20.74 11.52
C ARG A 271 23.05 -22.19 11.36
N ILE A 272 24.05 -23.06 11.25
CA ILE A 272 23.90 -24.52 11.19
C ILE A 272 24.78 -25.10 12.30
N TYR A 273 24.20 -25.90 13.20
CA TYR A 273 24.87 -26.39 14.41
C TYR A 273 25.56 -25.28 15.24
N GLY A 274 24.98 -24.07 15.27
CA GLY A 274 25.53 -22.90 15.98
C GLY A 274 26.58 -22.09 15.20
N PHE A 275 27.18 -22.68 14.16
CA PHE A 275 28.17 -22.01 13.32
C PHE A 275 27.51 -21.13 12.26
N LYS A 276 28.06 -19.93 12.05
CA LYS A 276 27.58 -19.03 10.98
C LYS A 276 27.83 -19.67 9.62
N VAL A 277 26.83 -19.59 8.74
CA VAL A 277 27.02 -20.00 7.34
C VAL A 277 27.91 -18.97 6.65
N SER A 278 29.00 -19.44 6.04
CA SER A 278 29.95 -18.60 5.33
C SER A 278 29.30 -17.85 4.16
N GLU A 279 29.70 -16.59 3.94
CA GLU A 279 29.19 -15.77 2.83
C GLU A 279 29.60 -16.29 1.46
N VAL A 280 30.72 -17.02 1.37
CA VAL A 280 31.15 -17.65 0.11
C VAL A 280 30.39 -18.95 -0.18
N SER A 281 29.66 -19.50 0.80
CA SER A 281 28.86 -20.72 0.60
C SER A 281 27.80 -20.51 -0.48
N ARG A 282 27.48 -21.55 -1.25
CA ARG A 282 26.41 -21.53 -2.26
C ARG A 282 25.06 -21.17 -1.64
N VAL A 283 24.78 -21.72 -0.46
CA VAL A 283 23.58 -21.46 0.36
C VAL A 283 23.81 -20.37 1.42
N GLY A 284 24.91 -19.62 1.28
CA GLY A 284 25.24 -18.52 2.16
C GLY A 284 24.27 -17.34 2.02
N PRO A 285 24.23 -16.44 3.00
CA PRO A 285 23.36 -15.26 2.94
C PRO A 285 23.75 -14.37 1.75
N ARG A 286 22.79 -14.08 0.88
CA ARG A 286 22.94 -13.21 -0.31
C ARG A 286 22.25 -11.87 -0.09
N MET A 287 22.71 -10.86 -0.83
CA MET A 287 22.05 -9.54 -0.92
C MET A 287 21.77 -8.88 0.45
N LYS A 288 22.65 -9.07 1.44
CA LYS A 288 22.52 -8.42 2.76
C LYS A 288 22.42 -6.89 2.67
N TRP A 289 23.01 -6.31 1.62
CA TRP A 289 23.01 -4.87 1.36
C TRP A 289 21.59 -4.30 1.18
N LEU A 290 20.65 -5.06 0.61
CA LEU A 290 19.22 -4.67 0.53
C LEU A 290 18.59 -4.43 1.90
N ARG A 291 19.20 -4.97 2.96
CA ARG A 291 18.71 -4.86 4.34
C ARG A 291 19.66 -4.06 5.24
N SER A 292 20.69 -3.47 4.65
CA SER A 292 21.64 -2.63 5.36
C SER A 292 21.06 -1.23 5.54
N LYS A 293 21.36 -0.62 6.69
CA LYS A 293 21.03 0.77 7.01
C LYS A 293 22.22 1.34 7.78
N PRO A 294 22.72 2.54 7.43
CA PRO A 294 23.75 3.23 8.19
C PRO A 294 23.38 3.37 9.67
N LYS A 295 24.39 3.37 10.55
CA LYS A 295 24.15 3.65 11.98
C LYS A 295 23.84 5.12 12.21
N ASN A 296 24.45 6.02 11.44
CA ASN A 296 24.13 7.43 11.44
C ASN A 296 23.21 7.70 10.24
N VAL A 297 21.96 8.06 10.51
CA VAL A 297 20.98 8.33 9.45
C VAL A 297 21.28 9.62 8.67
N ILE A 298 22.13 10.52 9.17
CA ILE A 298 22.59 11.70 8.42
C ILE A 298 23.26 11.29 7.10
N GLU A 299 23.89 10.10 7.06
CA GLU A 299 24.46 9.58 5.81
C GLU A 299 23.40 9.38 4.70
N LEU A 300 22.12 9.27 5.07
CA LEU A 300 20.99 9.18 4.14
C LEU A 300 20.45 10.56 3.71
N ASP A 301 20.90 11.64 4.36
CA ASP A 301 20.50 13.01 4.00
C ASP A 301 21.30 13.49 2.79
N GLU A 302 20.75 13.24 1.60
CA GLU A 302 21.36 13.63 0.33
C GLU A 302 21.53 15.15 0.21
N ALA A 303 20.60 15.95 0.78
CA ALA A 303 20.65 17.41 0.72
C ALA A 303 21.79 17.96 1.58
N TRP A 304 21.92 17.48 2.82
CA TRP A 304 23.05 17.80 3.70
C TRP A 304 24.39 17.40 3.07
N ASN A 305 24.46 16.20 2.48
CA ASN A 305 25.67 15.72 1.83
C ASN A 305 26.07 16.55 0.61
N HIS A 306 25.09 17.05 -0.16
CA HIS A 306 25.32 17.93 -1.29
C HIS A 306 25.78 19.33 -0.85
N GLU A 307 25.14 19.90 0.17
CA GLU A 307 25.52 21.20 0.74
C GLU A 307 26.94 21.18 1.33
N GLN A 308 27.31 20.10 2.02
CA GLN A 308 28.68 19.93 2.51
C GLN A 308 29.71 19.75 1.39
N GLN A 309 29.32 19.16 0.26
CA GLN A 309 30.18 19.09 -0.94
C GLN A 309 30.32 20.45 -1.64
N LEU A 310 29.32 21.32 -1.51
CA LEU A 310 29.31 22.68 -2.04
C LEU A 310 29.87 23.74 -1.08
N SER A 311 30.18 23.37 0.16
CA SER A 311 30.75 24.32 1.14
C SER A 311 32.06 24.88 0.56
N PRO A 312 32.19 26.20 0.42
CA PRO A 312 33.31 26.85 -0.27
C PRO A 312 34.57 26.76 0.59
N GLY A 313 35.28 25.63 0.46
CA GLY A 313 36.55 25.37 1.13
C GLY A 313 37.78 25.48 0.22
N ASP A 314 37.58 25.60 -1.09
CA ASP A 314 38.66 25.75 -2.07
C ASP A 314 38.41 26.95 -3.00
N ASP A 315 38.25 28.14 -2.41
CA ASP A 315 38.56 29.41 -3.08
C ASP A 315 40.09 29.61 -3.14
N LYS A 316 40.77 28.64 -3.75
CA LYS A 316 42.14 28.76 -4.25
C LYS A 316 42.20 28.17 -5.64
N ASP A 317 41.66 28.92 -6.58
CA ASP A 317 42.47 29.57 -7.63
C ASP A 317 41.60 29.82 -8.85
N GLY A 318 41.31 31.11 -9.10
CA GLY A 318 41.19 31.70 -10.43
C GLY A 318 39.98 31.29 -11.29
N ASP A 319 39.13 32.29 -11.56
CA ASP A 319 38.23 32.38 -12.71
C ASP A 319 38.61 31.42 -13.85
N THR A 320 37.91 30.28 -13.93
CA THR A 320 37.85 29.50 -15.16
C THR A 320 36.42 29.00 -15.29
N GLU A 321 35.69 29.59 -16.23
CA GLU A 321 34.34 29.18 -16.59
C GLU A 321 34.29 27.65 -16.81
N MET A 322 33.56 26.93 -15.95
CA MET A 322 33.46 25.47 -16.04
C MET A 322 32.47 25.07 -17.14
N ASN A 323 32.98 24.44 -18.20
CA ASN A 323 32.22 23.84 -19.29
C ASN A 323 31.41 22.62 -18.77
N PRO A 324 30.12 22.47 -19.13
CA PRO A 324 29.25 21.37 -18.66
C PRO A 324 29.79 19.95 -18.86
N GLU A 325 30.66 19.73 -19.85
CA GLU A 325 31.27 18.42 -20.12
C GLU A 325 32.22 17.96 -18.98
N GLN A 326 32.87 18.90 -18.28
CA GLN A 326 33.83 18.57 -17.21
C GLN A 326 33.15 18.11 -15.90
N LEU A 327 31.94 18.62 -15.62
CA LEU A 327 31.10 18.19 -14.50
C LEU A 327 30.61 16.75 -14.69
N GLN A 328 30.29 16.38 -15.94
CA GLN A 328 29.86 15.03 -16.28
C GLN A 328 31.02 14.03 -16.13
N ASP A 329 32.24 14.40 -16.53
CA ASP A 329 33.43 13.56 -16.36
C ASP A 329 33.83 13.36 -14.90
N ALA A 330 33.67 14.38 -14.05
CA ALA A 330 33.91 14.27 -12.61
C ALA A 330 32.90 13.34 -11.91
N ALA A 331 31.62 13.43 -12.28
CA ALA A 331 30.56 12.53 -11.79
C ALA A 331 30.80 11.07 -12.25
N ILE A 332 31.23 10.88 -13.49
CA ILE A 332 31.60 9.56 -14.03
C ILE A 332 32.85 9.00 -13.34
N ALA A 333 33.86 9.84 -13.05
CA ALA A 333 35.07 9.43 -12.34
C ALA A 333 34.81 9.04 -10.88
N ASN A 334 33.90 9.73 -10.18
CA ASN A 334 33.51 9.37 -8.82
C ASN A 334 32.63 8.11 -8.76
N ARG A 335 31.81 7.83 -9.78
CA ARG A 335 31.14 6.53 -9.96
C ARG A 335 32.11 5.36 -10.11
N LYS A 336 33.31 5.58 -10.69
CA LYS A 336 34.38 4.57 -10.84
C LYS A 336 35.16 4.30 -9.53
N LYS A 337 35.03 5.16 -8.51
CA LYS A 337 35.66 4.99 -7.18
C LYS A 337 34.81 4.18 -6.19
N ALA A 338 33.54 3.91 -6.49
CA ALA A 338 32.82 2.83 -5.83
C ALA A 338 33.60 1.51 -6.06
N PRO A 339 33.72 0.61 -5.07
CA PRO A 339 34.58 -0.55 -5.18
C PRO A 339 34.06 -1.51 -6.26
N MET A 340 34.53 -1.32 -7.49
CA MET A 340 34.42 -2.29 -8.57
C MET A 340 35.25 -3.50 -8.14
N ARG A 341 34.58 -4.56 -7.69
CA ARG A 341 35.20 -5.87 -7.51
C ARG A 341 35.84 -6.28 -8.84
N ARG A 342 37.17 -6.19 -8.93
CA ARG A 342 37.94 -6.72 -10.07
C ARG A 342 37.50 -8.16 -10.31
N ARG A 343 36.81 -8.41 -11.44
CA ARG A 343 36.72 -9.77 -11.98
C ARG A 343 38.14 -10.21 -12.29
N ARG A 344 38.66 -11.15 -11.50
CA ARG A 344 39.92 -11.83 -11.81
C ARG A 344 39.63 -12.65 -13.06
N ASN A 345 40.23 -12.26 -14.19
CA ASN A 345 40.28 -13.11 -15.38
C ASN A 345 41.00 -14.39 -14.98
N VAL A 346 40.25 -15.47 -14.81
CA VAL A 346 40.81 -16.82 -14.83
C VAL A 346 41.00 -17.13 -16.30
N ALA A 347 42.25 -17.29 -16.71
CA ALA A 347 42.61 -17.73 -18.05
C ALA A 347 41.84 -19.03 -18.36
N ALA A 348 41.28 -19.10 -19.57
CA ALA A 348 40.68 -20.32 -20.09
C ALA A 348 41.78 -21.38 -20.20
N ASP A 349 41.62 -22.47 -19.45
CA ASP A 349 42.43 -23.68 -19.63
C ASP A 349 41.75 -24.51 -20.73
N PRO A 350 42.44 -24.81 -21.85
CA PRO A 350 41.88 -25.63 -22.90
C PRO A 350 42.05 -27.12 -22.54
N MET A 351 41.03 -27.91 -22.87
CA MET A 351 41.03 -29.39 -22.97
C MET A 351 40.76 -30.21 -21.70
N GLY A 352 39.69 -31.01 -21.78
CA GLY A 352 39.35 -32.07 -20.84
C GLY A 352 38.06 -32.78 -21.21
N VAL A 353 38.00 -33.33 -22.43
CA VAL A 353 37.01 -34.33 -22.84
C VAL A 353 37.33 -35.65 -22.11
N HIS A 354 36.27 -36.43 -21.79
CA HIS A 354 36.18 -37.70 -21.03
C HIS A 354 35.78 -37.49 -19.56
N GLY A 355 34.74 -38.12 -19.00
CA GLY A 355 33.91 -39.23 -19.43
C GLY A 355 33.42 -39.97 -18.17
N ARG A 356 32.14 -40.40 -18.20
CA ARG A 356 31.35 -41.13 -17.19
C ARG A 356 30.66 -40.33 -16.11
#